data_AF-A0A7Y1U7X1-F1
#
_entry.id   AF-A0A7Y1U7X1-F1
#
_cell.length_a   1.000
_cell.length_b   1.000
_cell.length_c   1.000
_cell.angle_alpha   90.00
_cell.angle_beta   90.00
_cell.angle_gamma   90.00
#
_symmetry.space_group_name_H-M   'P 1'
#
loop_
_entity.id
_entity.type
_entity.pdbx_description
1 polymer ?
#
loop_
_entity_poly.entity_id
_entity_poly.type
_entity_poly.pdbx_seq_one_letter_code
_entity_poly.pdbx_strand_id
1 'polypeptide(L)' 'AMHQHELGADAVIIGEVTEENAGVVTARTALGTHRIVDQPLGEQLPRIC' A
#
# COMPACT_ATOMS: atom_id res chain seq x y z
N ALA A 1 1.89 -21.64 -6.76
CA ALA A 1 1.73 -20.64 -5.68
C ALA A 1 2.48 -19.36 -6.06
N MET A 2 2.06 -18.17 -5.59
CA MET A 2 2.66 -16.87 -6.01
C MET A 2 4.20 -16.86 -5.95
N HIS A 3 4.79 -17.33 -4.85
CA HIS A 3 6.25 -17.41 -4.67
C HIS A 3 6.98 -18.44 -5.55
N GLN A 4 6.27 -19.33 -6.25
CA GLN A 4 6.89 -20.32 -7.14
C GLN A 4 7.16 -19.75 -8.53
N HIS A 5 6.61 -18.58 -8.84
CA HIS A 5 6.87 -17.85 -10.07
C HIS A 5 7.97 -16.82 -9.84
N GLU A 6 8.91 -16.67 -10.76
CA GLU A 6 10.04 -15.75 -10.66
C GLU A 6 9.61 -14.31 -10.31
N LEU A 7 8.60 -13.79 -11.02
CA LEU A 7 8.03 -12.46 -10.76
C LEU A 7 7.26 -12.33 -9.42
N GLY A 8 7.01 -13.44 -8.72
CA GLY A 8 6.27 -13.47 -7.47
C GLY A 8 7.15 -13.78 -6.25
N ALA A 9 8.47 -13.82 -6.41
CA ALA A 9 9.41 -14.15 -5.34
C ALA A 9 9.18 -13.30 -4.07
N ASP A 10 8.90 -12.01 -4.25
CA ASP A 10 8.73 -11.02 -3.17
C ASP A 10 7.25 -10.73 -2.83
N ALA A 11 6.31 -11.56 -3.26
CA ALA A 11 4.89 -11.34 -2.96
C ALA A 11 4.63 -11.32 -1.44
N VAL A 12 3.89 -10.34 -0.94
CA VAL A 12 3.59 -10.25 0.49
C VAL A 12 2.25 -9.58 0.72
N ILE A 13 1.57 -9.95 1.81
CA ILE A 13 0.35 -9.27 2.27
C ILE A 13 0.76 -7.96 2.93
N ILE A 14 0.20 -6.84 2.47
CA ILE A 14 0.52 -5.49 2.97
C ILE A 14 -0.56 -4.90 3.88
N GLY A 15 -1.70 -5.58 4.05
CA GLY A 15 -2.82 -5.09 4.85
C GLY A 15 -4.10 -5.88 4.63
N GLU A 16 -5.21 -5.32 5.13
CA GLU A 16 -6.54 -5.90 5.09
C GLU A 16 -7.60 -4.81 4.90
N VAL A 17 -8.80 -5.19 4.45
CA VAL A 17 -9.97 -4.30 4.37
C VAL A 17 -10.77 -4.43 5.66
N THR A 18 -11.13 -3.31 6.27
CA THR A 18 -11.90 -3.27 7.51
C THR A 18 -13.12 -2.36 7.35
N GLU A 19 -14.04 -2.42 8.32
CA GLU A 19 -15.19 -1.51 8.40
C GLU A 19 -14.83 -0.15 9.03
N GLU A 20 -13.62 -0.02 9.60
CA GLU A 20 -13.17 1.19 10.27
C GLU A 20 -12.72 2.25 9.25
N ASN A 21 -13.05 3.52 9.50
CA ASN A 21 -12.62 4.66 8.68
C ASN A 21 -12.94 4.48 7.17
N ALA A 22 -14.20 4.18 6.84
CA ALA A 22 -14.64 3.97 5.47
C ALA A 22 -14.17 5.09 4.51
N GLY A 23 -13.54 4.70 3.41
CA GLY A 23 -12.99 5.62 2.41
C GLY A 23 -11.59 6.17 2.73
N VAL A 24 -10.96 5.74 3.83
CA VAL A 24 -9.63 6.17 4.23
C VAL A 24 -8.66 4.98 4.22
N VAL A 25 -7.48 5.17 3.63
CA VAL A 25 -6.37 4.21 3.73
C VAL A 25 -5.44 4.66 4.84
N THR A 26 -5.12 3.76 5.77
CA THR A 26 -4.11 4.01 6.80
C THR A 26 -2.96 3.02 6.67
N ALA A 27 -1.75 3.47 7.01
CA ALA A 27 -0.56 2.65 7.07
C ALA A 27 -0.07 2.57 8.53
N ARG A 28 0.20 1.35 9.00
CA ARG A 28 0.93 1.13 10.26
C ARG A 28 2.39 1.52 10.05
N THR A 29 2.89 2.42 10.88
CA THR A 29 4.29 2.83 10.88
C THR A 29 5.15 1.82 11.65
N ALA A 30 6.47 1.90 11.47
CA ALA A 30 7.41 1.08 12.24
C ALA A 30 7.33 1.28 13.77
N LEU A 31 6.75 2.41 14.22
CA LEU A 31 6.52 2.70 15.64
C LEU A 31 5.19 2.13 16.16
N GLY A 32 4.43 1.43 15.30
CA GLY A 32 3.15 0.83 15.65
C GLY A 32 1.94 1.78 15.58
N THR A 33 2.16 3.06 15.29
CA THR A 33 1.09 4.05 15.08
C THR A 33 0.50 3.95 13.67
N HIS A 34 -0.67 4.56 13.45
CA HIS A 34 -1.27 4.65 12.11
C HIS A 34 -1.16 6.07 11.57
N ARG A 35 -0.88 6.18 10.27
CA ARG A 35 -0.95 7.44 9.52
C ARG A 35 -1.88 7.27 8.32
N ILE A 36 -2.54 8.35 7.91
CA ILE A 36 -3.33 8.36 6.67
C ILE A 36 -2.35 8.30 5.48
N VAL A 37 -2.73 7.52 4.47
CA VAL A 37 -2.08 7.53 3.15
C VAL A 37 -2.92 8.41 2.25
N ASP A 38 -2.51 9.66 2.11
CA ASP A 38 -3.22 10.63 1.27
C ASP A 38 -3.08 10.28 -0.22
N GLN A 39 -4.15 10.55 -0.98
CA GLN A 39 -4.07 10.49 -2.43
C GLN A 39 -3.14 11.60 -2.94
N PRO A 40 -2.16 11.29 -3.82
CA PRO A 40 -1.34 12.31 -4.45
C PRO A 40 -2.21 13.31 -5.23
N LEU A 41 -1.88 14.61 -5.14
CA LEU A 41 -2.59 15.67 -5.86
C LEU A 41 -2.43 15.57 -7.40
N GLY A 42 -1.44 14.82 -7.87
CA GLY A 42 -1.14 14.58 -9.28
C GLY A 42 0.13 13.75 -9.44
N GLU A 43 0.59 13.60 -10.68
CA GLU A 43 1.88 12.95 -11.00
C GLU A 43 3.05 13.89 -10.64
N GLN A 44 4.10 13.37 -10.01
CA GLN A 44 5.25 14.17 -9.58
C GLN A 44 6.35 14.26 -10.65
N LEU A 45 6.44 13.28 -11.55
CA LEU A 45 7.50 13.21 -12.54
C LEU A 45 6.96 13.22 -13.99
N PRO A 46 7.48 14.10 -14.86
CA PRO A 46 7.02 14.16 -16.23
C PRO A 46 7.42 12.90 -17.00
N ARG A 47 6.45 12.20 -17.59
CA ARG A 47 6.63 10.99 -18.42
C ARG A 47 7.28 9.81 -17.67
N ILE A 48 6.80 9.50 -16.46
CA ILE A 48 7.30 8.36 -15.66
C ILE A 48 6.80 6.99 -16.14
N CYS A 49 5.83 6.98 -17.06
CA CYS A 49 5.28 5.77 -17.69
C CYS A 49 5.61 5.73 -19.18
#